data_AF-Q8ITG8-F1
#
_entry.id   AF-Q8ITG8-F1
#
_cell.length_a   1.000
_cell.length_b   1.000
_cell.length_c   1.000
_cell.angle_alpha   90.00
_cell.angle_beta   90.00
_cell.angle_gamma   90.00
#
_symmetry.space_group_name_H-M   'P 1'
#
loop_
_entity.id
_entity.type
_entity.pdbx_description
1 polymer ?
#
loop_
_entity_poly.entity_id
_entity_poly.type
_entity_poly.pdbx_seq_one_letter_code
_entity_poly.pdbx_strand_id
1 'polypeptide(L)'
;VEPMKMMKYLAASVLLQVGLTLAFSLPNIARLSRREVVEDKGDHILICRQEPLELGIVLDSSSSLRNRDFKTAIKFLQEFLSQYEISSDPNGVRVSIISYGKGIYPEIGFNLTTYDTKDEVIEAIGRIPHKAGLRTDTGRAIQYMHEAQLANGVVRPGVTKVSIVITDGNSQEWKLTKEAAEEARKDNIVMFAIGVGTDIRNSELLNIAGDQSRVTKVDNYNQLSSIKESLAHQTCFVQEKTTTTPEPMDEPCGVSDPADIFFVFSPANLGSDGTLWATSFIGLTVDTEDLNQGFRYGGLVWFLPDDAGFNLDAYSTVEGIKNRLESSKEIKSKNWSRRSRRRDSLPPEVRVPIHVKSPSSLLLGRRLLNFKTKWQLWLLRTFRYLLLTQPTKV
;
A
#
# COMPACT_ATOMS: atom_id res chain seq x y z
N VAL A 1 3.93 48.20 29.57
CA VAL A 1 4.69 47.13 28.91
C VAL A 1 4.33 45.83 29.62
N GLU A 2 3.97 44.80 28.87
CA GLU A 2 3.48 43.47 29.30
C GLU A 2 2.05 43.41 29.88
N PRO A 3 1.08 43.07 29.00
CA PRO A 3 0.32 41.82 29.21
C PRO A 3 0.07 40.99 27.92
N MET A 4 0.60 41.40 26.76
CA MET A 4 0.33 40.72 25.48
C MET A 4 1.11 39.41 25.24
N LYS A 5 2.03 39.01 26.12
CA LYS A 5 2.82 37.77 25.94
C LYS A 5 2.16 36.51 26.53
N MET A 6 1.29 36.63 27.53
CA MET A 6 0.63 35.48 28.17
C MET A 6 -0.53 34.88 27.34
N MET A 7 -1.20 35.69 26.50
CA MET A 7 -2.30 35.19 25.65
C MET A 7 -1.83 34.36 24.44
N LYS A 8 -0.57 34.48 24.01
CA LYS A 8 -0.05 33.70 22.87
C LYS A 8 0.25 32.25 23.23
N TYR A 9 0.65 31.97 24.48
CA TYR A 9 0.97 30.62 24.93
C TYR A 9 -0.27 29.76 25.19
N LEU A 10 -1.37 30.34 25.68
CA LEU A 10 -2.64 29.62 25.87
C LEU A 10 -3.33 29.26 24.55
N ALA A 11 -3.21 30.11 23.51
CA ALA A 11 -3.76 29.81 22.18
C ALA A 11 -2.99 28.69 21.45
N ALA A 12 -1.68 28.59 21.67
CA ALA A 12 -0.84 27.55 21.07
C ALA A 12 -1.12 26.15 21.66
N SER A 13 -1.35 26.02 22.98
CA SER A 13 -1.70 24.72 23.59
C SER A 13 -3.07 24.19 23.16
N VAL A 14 -4.07 25.06 22.96
CA VAL A 14 -5.41 24.63 22.52
C VAL A 14 -5.40 24.17 21.06
N LEU A 15 -4.56 24.76 20.20
CA LEU A 15 -4.40 24.33 18.81
C LEU A 15 -3.66 22.99 18.69
N LEU A 16 -2.71 22.70 19.58
CA LEU A 16 -2.00 21.42 19.58
C LEU A 16 -2.90 20.25 20.01
N GLN A 17 -3.87 20.48 20.91
CA GLN A 17 -4.80 19.44 21.37
C GLN A 17 -5.94 19.15 20.38
N VAL A 18 -6.32 20.14 19.55
CA VAL A 18 -7.34 19.97 18.50
C VAL A 18 -6.74 19.36 17.22
N GLY A 19 -5.44 19.58 16.95
CA GLY A 19 -4.73 18.94 15.84
C GLY A 19 -4.56 17.43 16.00
N LEU A 20 -4.42 16.94 17.24
CA LEU A 20 -4.23 15.51 17.52
C LEU A 20 -5.51 14.67 17.43
N THR A 21 -6.70 15.29 17.40
CA THR A 21 -7.99 14.58 17.36
C THR A 21 -8.60 14.45 15.96
N LEU A 22 -8.08 15.16 14.96
CA LEU A 22 -8.55 15.02 13.56
C LEU A 22 -7.73 14.02 12.72
N ALA A 23 -6.63 13.49 13.25
CA ALA A 23 -5.88 12.38 12.62
C ALA A 23 -6.55 11.01 12.79
N PHE A 24 -7.63 10.91 13.58
CA PHE A 24 -8.40 9.69 13.79
C PHE A 24 -9.86 9.89 13.40
N SER A 25 -10.15 10.10 12.12
CA SER A 25 -11.46 9.71 11.56
C SER A 25 -11.51 9.74 10.03
N LEU A 26 -11.46 8.52 9.50
CA LEU A 26 -12.20 8.01 8.34
C LEU A 26 -11.52 7.99 6.96
N PRO A 27 -11.85 6.94 6.17
CA PRO A 27 -10.90 6.20 5.35
C PRO A 27 -11.31 6.16 3.85
N ASN A 28 -10.49 5.46 3.06
CA ASN A 28 -10.80 4.89 1.74
C ASN A 28 -11.09 5.88 0.59
N ILE A 29 -10.05 6.13 -0.21
CA ILE A 29 -10.22 6.36 -1.65
C ILE A 29 -9.55 5.19 -2.38
N ALA A 30 -10.37 4.45 -3.11
CA ALA A 30 -10.01 3.26 -3.86
C ALA A 30 -8.96 3.59 -4.94
N ARG A 31 -7.90 2.77 -4.95
CA ARG A 31 -6.77 2.81 -5.88
C ARG A 31 -7.19 2.07 -7.17
N LEU A 32 -7.58 2.81 -8.21
CA LEU A 32 -7.68 2.24 -9.56
C LEU A 32 -6.26 2.17 -10.15
N SER A 33 -5.57 1.08 -9.83
CA SER A 33 -4.36 0.68 -10.56
C SER A 33 -4.78 0.19 -11.94
N ARG A 34 -4.34 0.87 -12.99
CA ARG A 34 -4.31 0.30 -14.34
C ARG A 34 -2.91 -0.26 -14.52
N ARG A 35 -2.77 -1.59 -14.52
CA ARG A 35 -1.55 -2.32 -14.90
C ARG A 35 -1.26 -1.98 -16.36
N GLU A 36 -0.16 -1.31 -16.62
CA GLU A 36 0.41 -1.27 -17.96
C GLU A 36 1.39 -2.44 -18.05
N VAL A 37 1.11 -3.35 -18.98
CA VAL A 37 1.95 -4.52 -19.24
C VAL A 37 3.15 -4.02 -20.01
N VAL A 38 4.31 -3.99 -19.36
CA VAL A 38 5.59 -3.85 -20.04
C VAL A 38 5.85 -5.20 -20.73
N GLU A 39 5.76 -5.24 -22.06
CA GLU A 39 6.24 -6.38 -22.84
C GLU A 39 7.77 -6.32 -22.86
N ASP A 40 8.36 -7.09 -21.96
CA ASP A 40 9.79 -7.39 -22.00
C ASP A 40 10.06 -8.43 -23.10
N LYS A 41 11.02 -8.11 -23.97
CA LYS A 41 11.50 -8.97 -25.07
C LYS A 41 12.87 -9.59 -24.75
N GLY A 42 13.13 -9.88 -23.48
CA GLY A 42 14.25 -10.70 -23.05
C GLY A 42 13.74 -12.02 -22.48
N ASP A 43 14.41 -13.13 -22.80
CA ASP A 43 14.39 -14.35 -21.99
C ASP A 43 15.07 -14.03 -20.65
N HIS A 44 14.44 -13.22 -19.80
CA HIS A 44 14.80 -13.14 -18.40
C HIS A 44 14.23 -14.38 -17.74
N ILE A 45 15.01 -15.47 -17.80
CA ILE A 45 14.93 -16.47 -16.74
C ILE A 45 15.25 -15.69 -15.47
N LEU A 46 14.20 -15.33 -14.73
CA LEU A 46 14.30 -14.72 -13.41
C LEU A 46 14.94 -15.76 -12.49
N ILE A 47 16.27 -15.80 -12.47
CA ILE A 47 17.02 -16.63 -11.56
C ILE A 47 16.93 -15.93 -10.21
N CYS A 48 16.04 -16.45 -9.37
CA CYS A 48 16.17 -16.33 -7.93
C CYS A 48 17.61 -16.68 -7.55
N ARG A 49 18.44 -15.69 -7.18
CA ARG A 49 19.66 -15.99 -6.43
C ARG A 49 19.21 -16.47 -5.07
N GLN A 50 19.06 -17.79 -4.97
CA GLN A 50 18.36 -18.39 -3.86
C GLN A 50 19.27 -18.45 -2.63
N GLU A 51 19.00 -17.56 -1.68
CA GLU A 51 19.51 -17.71 -0.33
C GLU A 51 18.75 -18.85 0.37
N PRO A 52 19.38 -19.58 1.32
CA PRO A 52 18.66 -20.53 2.14
C PRO A 52 17.46 -19.85 2.81
N LEU A 53 16.34 -20.57 2.82
CA LEU A 53 15.05 -20.07 3.29
C LEU A 53 14.25 -21.19 3.95
N GLU A 54 13.56 -20.84 5.04
CA GLU A 54 12.58 -21.71 5.71
C GLU A 54 11.17 -21.18 5.40
N LEU A 55 10.41 -21.94 4.61
CA LEU A 55 9.12 -21.52 4.09
C LEU A 55 7.98 -22.30 4.77
N GLY A 56 7.10 -21.60 5.48
CA GLY A 56 5.91 -22.15 6.12
C GLY A 56 4.61 -21.77 5.41
N ILE A 57 3.92 -22.75 4.83
CA ILE A 57 2.64 -22.54 4.14
C ILE A 57 1.48 -22.86 5.08
N VAL A 58 0.55 -21.92 5.22
CA VAL A 58 -0.69 -22.08 5.99
C VAL A 58 -1.87 -22.09 5.02
N LEU A 59 -2.47 -23.26 4.81
CA LEU A 59 -3.46 -23.49 3.75
C LEU A 59 -4.86 -23.72 4.32
N ASP A 60 -5.78 -22.84 3.96
CA ASP A 60 -7.20 -22.97 4.28
C ASP A 60 -7.82 -24.20 3.57
N SER A 61 -8.44 -25.06 4.36
CA SER A 61 -9.21 -26.23 3.93
C SER A 61 -10.59 -26.22 4.59
N SER A 62 -11.13 -25.04 4.86
CA SER A 62 -12.51 -24.87 5.32
C SER A 62 -13.52 -25.26 4.23
N SER A 63 -14.78 -25.39 4.64
CA SER A 63 -15.91 -25.83 3.81
C SER A 63 -16.48 -24.72 2.92
N SER A 64 -16.06 -23.46 3.09
CA SER A 64 -16.34 -22.38 2.12
C SER A 64 -15.65 -22.64 0.79
N LEU A 65 -14.46 -23.24 0.82
CA LEU A 65 -13.75 -23.66 -0.37
C LEU A 65 -14.47 -24.85 -1.00
N ARG A 66 -14.70 -24.80 -2.31
CA ARG A 66 -15.11 -25.99 -3.07
C ARG A 66 -13.88 -26.86 -3.32
N ASN A 67 -14.07 -28.19 -3.37
CA ASN A 67 -12.97 -29.12 -3.65
C ASN A 67 -12.20 -28.80 -4.95
N ARG A 68 -12.88 -28.30 -5.99
CA ARG A 68 -12.23 -27.86 -7.23
C ARG A 68 -11.28 -26.68 -7.01
N ASP A 69 -11.67 -25.76 -6.15
CA ASP A 69 -10.95 -24.52 -5.86
C ASP A 69 -9.75 -24.84 -4.95
N PHE A 70 -9.92 -25.75 -3.99
CA PHE A 70 -8.82 -26.33 -3.21
C PHE A 70 -7.79 -27.03 -4.12
N LYS A 71 -8.22 -27.84 -5.09
CA LYS A 71 -7.30 -28.45 -6.07
C LYS A 71 -6.53 -27.40 -6.89
N THR A 72 -7.16 -26.29 -7.24
CA THR A 72 -6.47 -25.18 -7.90
C THR A 72 -5.43 -24.54 -6.98
N ALA A 73 -5.72 -24.41 -5.67
CA ALA A 73 -4.74 -23.94 -4.67
C ALA A 73 -3.53 -24.88 -4.56
N ILE A 74 -3.77 -26.19 -4.51
CA ILE A 74 -2.72 -27.22 -4.51
C ILE A 74 -1.85 -27.11 -5.76
N LYS A 75 -2.47 -27.01 -6.95
CA LYS A 75 -1.74 -26.84 -8.21
C LYS A 75 -0.90 -25.56 -8.22
N PHE A 76 -1.47 -24.45 -7.72
CA PHE A 76 -0.74 -23.20 -7.56
C PHE A 76 0.49 -23.37 -6.66
N LEU A 77 0.36 -24.07 -5.51
CA LEU A 77 1.49 -24.32 -4.62
C LEU A 77 2.58 -25.17 -5.29
N GLN A 78 2.21 -26.20 -6.05
CA GLN A 78 3.17 -27.02 -6.81
C GLN A 78 3.92 -26.18 -7.85
N GLU A 79 3.20 -25.37 -8.64
CA GLU A 79 3.80 -24.46 -9.63
C GLU A 79 4.68 -23.39 -8.95
N PHE A 80 4.21 -22.80 -7.86
CA PHE A 80 4.94 -21.80 -7.09
C PHE A 80 6.26 -22.37 -6.54
N LEU A 81 6.20 -23.55 -5.91
CA LEU A 81 7.37 -24.20 -5.30
C LEU A 81 8.36 -24.76 -6.33
N SER A 82 7.91 -25.06 -7.54
CA SER A 82 8.80 -25.50 -8.63
C SER A 82 9.90 -24.48 -8.95
N GLN A 83 9.64 -23.20 -8.66
CA GLN A 83 10.56 -22.09 -8.86
C GLN A 83 11.72 -22.04 -7.85
N TYR A 84 11.67 -22.84 -6.77
CA TYR A 84 12.71 -22.87 -5.73
C TYR A 84 13.56 -24.13 -5.83
N GLU A 85 14.85 -24.04 -5.55
CA GLU A 85 15.76 -25.15 -5.26
C GLU A 85 15.50 -25.70 -3.85
N ILE A 86 14.49 -26.56 -3.73
CA ILE A 86 14.14 -27.23 -2.48
C ILE A 86 15.14 -28.37 -2.24
N SER A 87 15.87 -28.27 -1.13
CA SER A 87 16.86 -29.26 -0.69
C SER A 87 17.08 -29.14 0.82
N SER A 88 17.42 -30.24 1.49
CA SER A 88 17.90 -30.22 2.87
C SER A 88 19.34 -29.72 3.03
N ASP A 89 20.05 -29.47 1.91
CA ASP A 89 21.38 -28.86 1.89
C ASP A 89 21.40 -27.49 2.60
N PRO A 90 22.52 -27.07 3.23
CA PRO A 90 22.63 -25.80 3.96
C PRO A 90 22.20 -24.54 3.19
N ASN A 91 22.28 -24.57 1.87
CA ASN A 91 21.90 -23.45 0.98
C ASN A 91 20.52 -23.62 0.33
N GLY A 92 19.86 -24.78 0.50
CA GLY A 92 18.57 -25.08 -0.09
C GLY A 92 17.39 -24.40 0.62
N VAL A 93 16.22 -24.41 -0.02
CA VAL A 93 14.94 -24.06 0.63
C VAL A 93 14.35 -25.29 1.30
N ARG A 94 13.85 -25.13 2.53
CA ARG A 94 13.03 -26.14 3.20
C ARG A 94 11.59 -25.64 3.33
N VAL A 95 10.64 -26.54 3.13
CA VAL A 95 9.21 -26.20 3.09
C VAL A 95 8.46 -26.99 4.15
N SER A 96 7.56 -26.31 4.84
CA SER A 96 6.56 -26.91 5.71
C SER A 96 5.18 -26.43 5.28
N ILE A 97 4.17 -27.26 5.54
CA ILE A 97 2.79 -26.90 5.26
C ILE A 97 1.88 -27.41 6.37
N ILE A 98 0.93 -26.57 6.76
CA ILE A 98 -0.16 -26.91 7.65
C ILE A 98 -1.48 -26.56 6.97
N SER A 99 -2.42 -27.49 6.98
CA SER A 99 -3.79 -27.22 6.55
C SER A 99 -4.71 -27.03 7.76
N TYR A 100 -5.76 -26.22 7.60
CA TYR A 100 -6.67 -25.90 8.71
C TYR A 100 -8.13 -25.72 8.25
N GLY A 101 -9.04 -25.67 9.23
CA GLY A 101 -10.46 -25.44 9.02
C GLY A 101 -11.15 -25.33 10.37
N LYS A 102 -11.79 -26.41 10.82
CA LYS A 102 -12.16 -26.58 12.24
C LYS A 102 -10.97 -27.21 12.97
N GLY A 103 -10.21 -26.36 13.66
CA GLY A 103 -8.88 -26.70 14.17
C GLY A 103 -7.81 -26.75 13.07
N ILE A 104 -6.69 -27.39 13.40
CA ILE A 104 -5.55 -27.62 12.50
C ILE A 104 -5.49 -29.10 12.11
N TYR A 105 -4.88 -29.40 10.97
CA TYR A 105 -4.71 -30.77 10.46
C TYR A 105 -3.23 -31.10 10.20
N PRO A 106 -2.38 -31.23 11.24
CA PRO A 106 -0.96 -31.54 11.07
C PRO A 106 -0.71 -32.89 10.40
N GLU A 107 -1.64 -33.84 10.55
CA GLU A 107 -1.52 -35.21 10.04
C GLU A 107 -1.54 -35.31 8.52
N ILE A 108 -2.03 -34.27 7.83
CA ILE A 108 -2.04 -34.18 6.37
C ILE A 108 -1.06 -33.14 5.82
N GLY A 109 -0.35 -32.43 6.71
CA GLY A 109 0.74 -31.53 6.37
C GLY A 109 2.09 -32.19 6.59
N PHE A 110 3.15 -31.39 6.56
CA PHE A 110 4.51 -31.85 6.85
C PHE A 110 5.41 -30.71 7.32
N ASN A 111 6.54 -31.06 7.94
CA ASN A 111 7.48 -30.12 8.54
C ASN A 111 8.70 -29.88 7.64
N LEU A 112 9.53 -28.89 7.99
CA LEU A 112 10.73 -28.48 7.24
C LEU A 112 11.73 -29.63 7.01
N THR A 113 11.71 -30.65 7.86
CA THR A 113 12.64 -31.79 7.84
C THR A 113 12.00 -33.08 7.37
N THR A 114 10.78 -33.04 6.83
CA THR A 114 10.05 -34.25 6.42
C THR A 114 10.49 -34.77 5.04
N TYR A 115 10.83 -33.87 4.12
CA TYR A 115 11.23 -34.20 2.75
C TYR A 115 12.54 -33.50 2.41
N ASP A 116 13.41 -34.19 1.68
CA ASP A 116 14.76 -33.71 1.37
C ASP A 116 14.85 -33.14 -0.03
N THR A 117 13.92 -33.47 -0.93
CA THR A 117 13.96 -33.08 -2.33
C THR A 117 12.73 -32.32 -2.80
N LYS A 118 12.91 -31.50 -3.83
CA LYS A 118 11.82 -30.77 -4.52
C LYS A 118 10.69 -31.69 -4.97
N ASP A 119 11.03 -32.81 -5.60
CA ASP A 119 10.03 -33.72 -6.18
C ASP A 119 9.16 -34.35 -5.08
N GLU A 120 9.76 -34.74 -3.96
CA GLU A 120 9.02 -35.25 -2.79
C GLU A 120 8.07 -34.19 -2.22
N VAL A 121 8.52 -32.93 -2.07
CA VAL A 121 7.67 -31.84 -1.60
C VAL A 121 6.50 -31.57 -2.55
N ILE A 122 6.76 -31.49 -3.86
CA ILE A 122 5.73 -31.25 -4.88
C ILE A 122 4.72 -32.40 -4.87
N GLU A 123 5.18 -33.64 -4.78
CA GLU A 123 4.30 -34.81 -4.75
C GLU A 123 3.47 -34.85 -3.45
N ALA A 124 4.08 -34.60 -2.29
CA ALA A 124 3.40 -34.57 -1.01
C ALA A 124 2.30 -33.50 -0.97
N ILE A 125 2.57 -32.30 -1.49
CA ILE A 125 1.55 -31.24 -1.63
C ILE A 125 0.39 -31.69 -2.50
N GLY A 126 0.68 -32.38 -3.61
CA GLY A 126 -0.34 -32.94 -4.50
C GLY A 126 -1.29 -33.96 -3.83
N ARG A 127 -0.85 -34.58 -2.72
CA ARG A 127 -1.62 -35.58 -1.97
C ARG A 127 -2.44 -35.00 -0.81
N ILE A 128 -2.29 -33.72 -0.48
CA ILE A 128 -3.02 -33.09 0.63
C ILE A 128 -4.53 -33.09 0.30
N PRO A 129 -5.38 -33.73 1.14
CA PRO A 129 -6.81 -33.79 0.90
C PRO A 129 -7.51 -32.50 1.35
N HIS A 130 -8.59 -32.12 0.66
CA HIS A 130 -9.51 -31.10 1.15
C HIS A 130 -10.35 -31.67 2.30
N LYS A 131 -10.07 -31.26 3.53
CA LYS A 131 -10.79 -31.69 4.75
C LYS A 131 -12.17 -31.04 4.91
N ALA A 132 -12.44 -29.95 4.20
CA ALA A 132 -13.69 -29.18 4.26
C ALA A 132 -14.16 -28.88 5.70
N GLY A 133 -13.29 -28.30 6.53
CA GLY A 133 -13.61 -27.96 7.92
C GLY A 133 -14.76 -26.96 8.03
N LEU A 134 -15.67 -27.14 8.99
CA LEU A 134 -16.85 -26.28 9.17
C LEU A 134 -16.55 -24.89 9.79
N ARG A 135 -15.27 -24.56 9.96
CA ARG A 135 -14.76 -23.30 10.52
C ARG A 135 -13.55 -22.84 9.73
N THR A 136 -13.11 -21.62 9.99
CA THR A 136 -11.88 -21.02 9.46
C THR A 136 -11.06 -20.56 10.66
N ASP A 137 -10.36 -21.50 11.30
CA ASP A 137 -9.58 -21.28 12.52
C ASP A 137 -8.13 -20.85 12.19
N THR A 138 -7.98 -19.76 11.42
CA THR A 138 -6.70 -19.27 10.89
C THR A 138 -5.68 -18.99 12.00
N GLY A 139 -6.13 -18.48 13.14
CA GLY A 139 -5.25 -18.13 14.26
C GLY A 139 -4.51 -19.33 14.84
N ARG A 140 -5.19 -20.48 15.03
CA ARG A 140 -4.52 -21.70 15.48
C ARG A 140 -3.51 -22.22 14.46
N ALA A 141 -3.80 -22.08 13.17
CA ALA A 141 -2.90 -22.52 12.11
C ALA A 141 -1.61 -21.69 12.07
N ILE A 142 -1.75 -20.36 12.19
CA ILE A 142 -0.60 -19.44 12.30
C ILE A 142 0.20 -19.74 13.57
N GLN A 143 -0.47 -19.93 14.71
CA GLN A 143 0.18 -20.27 15.97
C GLN A 143 0.98 -21.58 15.85
N TYR A 144 0.40 -22.62 15.28
CA TYR A 144 1.09 -23.90 15.07
C TYR A 144 2.30 -23.76 14.13
N MET A 145 2.14 -23.02 13.03
CA MET A 145 3.24 -22.74 12.10
C MET A 145 4.40 -22.03 12.82
N HIS A 146 4.10 -21.01 13.63
CA HIS A 146 5.10 -20.25 14.39
C HIS A 146 5.78 -21.08 15.48
N GLU A 147 5.01 -21.78 16.32
CA GLU A 147 5.51 -22.47 17.50
C GLU A 147 6.09 -23.85 17.22
N ALA A 148 5.71 -24.50 16.11
CA ALA A 148 6.14 -25.86 15.77
C ALA A 148 6.94 -25.94 14.48
N GLN A 149 6.47 -25.32 13.38
CA GLN A 149 7.10 -25.52 12.06
C GLN A 149 8.28 -24.57 11.82
N LEU A 150 8.16 -23.30 12.21
CA LEU A 150 9.18 -22.25 12.07
C LEU A 150 9.81 -21.84 13.41
N ALA A 151 9.70 -22.71 14.42
CA ALA A 151 10.30 -22.48 15.73
C ALA A 151 11.82 -22.38 15.64
N ASN A 152 12.43 -21.55 16.48
CA ASN A 152 13.89 -21.31 16.49
C ASN A 152 14.73 -22.58 16.70
N GLY A 153 14.17 -23.63 17.31
CA GLY A 153 14.83 -24.94 17.47
C GLY A 153 14.70 -25.89 16.26
N VAL A 154 13.89 -25.52 15.25
CA VAL A 154 13.60 -26.33 14.06
C VAL A 154 14.24 -25.69 12.81
N VAL A 155 14.22 -24.36 12.73
CA VAL A 155 14.84 -23.62 11.63
C VAL A 155 16.37 -23.65 11.71
N ARG A 156 17.05 -23.57 10.56
CA ARG A 156 18.50 -23.43 10.55
C ARG A 156 18.91 -22.06 11.10
N PRO A 157 19.99 -21.98 11.90
CA PRO A 157 20.47 -20.71 12.45
C PRO A 157 20.79 -19.69 11.35
N GLY A 158 20.32 -18.45 11.50
CA GLY A 158 20.61 -17.36 10.57
C GLY A 158 19.84 -17.42 9.24
N VAL A 159 19.02 -18.44 9.02
CA VAL A 159 18.21 -18.58 7.80
C VAL A 159 16.91 -17.79 7.91
N THR A 160 16.53 -17.12 6.82
CA THR A 160 15.30 -16.31 6.76
C THR A 160 14.06 -17.18 6.93
N LYS A 161 13.07 -16.71 7.68
CA LYS A 161 11.79 -17.37 7.91
C LYS A 161 10.69 -16.65 7.15
N VAL A 162 9.99 -17.33 6.25
CA VAL A 162 8.84 -16.79 5.52
C VAL A 162 7.62 -17.63 5.81
N SER A 163 6.48 -16.97 6.00
CA SER A 163 5.18 -17.63 5.99
C SER A 163 4.28 -17.10 4.89
N ILE A 164 3.55 -18.00 4.23
CA ILE A 164 2.51 -17.65 3.25
C ILE A 164 1.18 -18.24 3.76
N VAL A 165 0.23 -17.37 4.07
CA VAL A 165 -1.12 -17.76 4.48
C VAL A 165 -2.06 -17.61 3.29
N ILE A 166 -2.73 -18.69 2.88
CA ILE A 166 -3.72 -18.70 1.79
C ILE A 166 -5.09 -19.00 2.39
N THR A 167 -6.05 -18.11 2.22
CA THR A 167 -7.40 -18.25 2.79
C THR A 167 -8.48 -17.65 1.89
N ASP A 168 -9.70 -18.20 1.94
CA ASP A 168 -10.89 -17.65 1.27
C ASP A 168 -11.95 -17.07 2.22
N GLY A 169 -11.76 -17.27 3.53
CA GLY A 169 -12.71 -16.92 4.57
C GLY A 169 -12.14 -15.94 5.59
N ASN A 170 -13.04 -15.24 6.27
CA ASN A 170 -12.66 -14.52 7.49
C ASN A 170 -12.52 -15.51 8.63
N SER A 171 -11.44 -15.41 9.38
CA SER A 171 -11.22 -16.22 10.56
C SER A 171 -12.35 -16.01 11.57
N GLN A 172 -12.88 -17.11 12.08
CA GLN A 172 -13.80 -17.09 13.21
C GLN A 172 -13.06 -16.80 14.54
N GLU A 173 -11.75 -16.65 14.47
CA GLU A 173 -10.83 -16.40 15.58
C GLU A 173 -9.96 -15.17 15.30
N TRP A 174 -10.57 -14.12 14.75
CA TRP A 174 -9.87 -12.90 14.29
C TRP A 174 -8.93 -12.27 15.34
N LYS A 175 -9.25 -12.37 16.65
CA LYS A 175 -8.37 -11.90 17.74
C LYS A 175 -7.09 -12.73 17.82
N LEU A 176 -7.25 -14.05 17.94
CA LEU A 176 -6.13 -15.00 17.96
C LEU A 176 -5.32 -14.93 16.66
N THR A 177 -5.99 -14.73 15.53
CA THR A 177 -5.33 -14.56 14.22
C THR A 177 -4.40 -13.36 14.21
N LYS A 178 -4.84 -12.24 14.78
CA LYS A 178 -4.01 -11.05 14.94
C LYS A 178 -2.86 -11.29 15.92
N GLU A 179 -3.16 -11.84 17.10
CA GLU A 179 -2.18 -12.09 18.17
C GLU A 179 -1.07 -13.05 17.72
N ALA A 180 -1.43 -14.22 17.17
CA ALA A 180 -0.48 -15.21 16.68
C ALA A 180 0.37 -14.68 15.52
N ALA A 181 -0.20 -13.88 14.61
CA ALA A 181 0.56 -13.27 13.54
C ALA A 181 1.51 -12.16 14.05
N GLU A 182 1.10 -11.39 15.06
CA GLU A 182 1.98 -10.42 15.72
C GLU A 182 3.17 -11.09 16.41
N GLU A 183 2.94 -12.22 17.08
CA GLU A 183 4.00 -13.02 17.73
C GLU A 183 4.95 -13.62 16.69
N ALA A 184 4.43 -14.24 15.63
CA ALA A 184 5.24 -14.76 14.54
C ALA A 184 6.15 -13.67 13.92
N ARG A 185 5.62 -12.48 13.67
CA ARG A 185 6.40 -11.35 13.12
C ARG A 185 7.44 -10.81 14.12
N LYS A 186 7.13 -10.78 15.42
CA LYS A 186 8.12 -10.41 16.47
C LYS A 186 9.30 -11.36 16.49
N ASP A 187 9.07 -12.63 16.14
CA ASP A 187 10.11 -13.64 15.98
C ASP A 187 10.75 -13.64 14.58
N ASN A 188 10.68 -12.52 13.86
CA ASN A 188 11.29 -12.31 12.54
C ASN A 188 10.79 -13.27 11.44
N ILE A 189 9.53 -13.73 11.53
CA ILE A 189 8.88 -14.43 10.42
C ILE A 189 8.26 -13.38 9.49
N VAL A 190 8.71 -13.34 8.24
CA VAL A 190 8.12 -12.46 7.22
C VAL A 190 6.83 -13.11 6.70
N MET A 191 5.69 -12.51 7.01
CA MET A 191 4.39 -13.07 6.68
C MET A 191 3.77 -12.42 5.44
N PHE A 192 3.34 -13.26 4.50
CA PHE A 192 2.52 -12.93 3.34
C PHE A 192 1.11 -13.46 3.53
N ALA A 193 0.12 -12.67 3.13
CA ALA A 193 -1.29 -13.04 3.23
C ALA A 193 -1.95 -12.98 1.85
N ILE A 194 -2.46 -14.11 1.38
CA ILE A 194 -3.15 -14.27 0.11
C ILE A 194 -4.63 -14.55 0.40
N GLY A 195 -5.46 -13.55 0.14
CA GLY A 195 -6.91 -13.69 0.19
C GLY A 195 -7.48 -14.05 -1.18
N VAL A 196 -8.32 -15.07 -1.23
CA VAL A 196 -9.03 -15.48 -2.43
C VAL A 196 -10.52 -15.18 -2.28
N GLY A 197 -11.11 -14.50 -3.25
CA GLY A 197 -12.52 -14.13 -3.21
C GLY A 197 -12.80 -12.71 -2.68
N THR A 198 -14.07 -12.33 -2.73
CA THR A 198 -14.53 -10.98 -2.41
C THR A 198 -14.81 -10.76 -0.92
N ASP A 199 -15.08 -11.83 -0.19
CA ASP A 199 -15.70 -11.76 1.14
C ASP A 199 -14.69 -11.66 2.29
N ILE A 200 -13.39 -11.83 1.98
CA ILE A 200 -12.30 -11.64 2.94
C ILE A 200 -12.09 -10.16 3.28
N ARG A 201 -12.01 -9.87 4.57
CA ARG A 201 -11.70 -8.53 5.09
C ARG A 201 -10.23 -8.22 4.88
N ASN A 202 -9.95 -7.12 4.18
CA ASN A 202 -8.57 -6.67 3.98
C ASN A 202 -7.84 -6.39 5.31
N SER A 203 -8.56 -5.93 6.32
CA SER A 203 -8.00 -5.71 7.67
C SER A 203 -7.47 -7.01 8.29
N GLU A 204 -8.08 -8.15 7.98
CA GLU A 204 -7.63 -9.43 8.51
C GLU A 204 -6.34 -9.89 7.82
N LEU A 205 -6.28 -9.81 6.49
CA LEU A 205 -5.04 -10.08 5.75
C LEU A 205 -3.91 -9.14 6.19
N LEU A 206 -4.22 -7.86 6.43
CA LEU A 206 -3.24 -6.90 6.93
C LEU A 206 -2.77 -7.24 8.34
N ASN A 207 -3.65 -7.71 9.23
CA ASN A 207 -3.26 -8.19 10.56
C ASN A 207 -2.34 -9.41 10.49
N ILE A 208 -2.48 -10.26 9.44
CA ILE A 208 -1.61 -11.41 9.19
C ILE A 208 -0.25 -10.97 8.64
N ALA A 209 -0.23 -10.12 7.61
CA ALA A 209 1.01 -9.73 6.94
C ALA A 209 1.82 -8.65 7.69
N GLY A 210 1.15 -7.81 8.48
CA GLY A 210 1.73 -6.65 9.16
C GLY A 210 2.07 -5.46 8.25
N ASP A 211 2.05 -5.65 6.93
CA ASP A 211 2.33 -4.62 5.93
C ASP A 211 1.48 -4.87 4.68
N GLN A 212 0.95 -3.79 4.09
CA GLN A 212 0.09 -3.86 2.92
C GLN A 212 0.81 -4.33 1.65
N SER A 213 2.13 -4.17 1.56
CA SER A 213 2.96 -4.67 0.45
C SER A 213 3.01 -6.20 0.37
N ARG A 214 2.75 -6.89 1.47
CA ARG A 214 2.74 -8.37 1.58
C ARG A 214 1.33 -8.97 1.61
N VAL A 215 0.32 -8.16 1.30
CA VAL A 215 -1.08 -8.58 1.15
C VAL A 215 -1.41 -8.68 -0.33
N THR A 216 -1.79 -9.87 -0.77
CA THR A 216 -2.29 -10.11 -2.12
C THR A 216 -3.74 -10.56 -2.05
N LYS A 217 -4.58 -10.00 -2.94
CA LYS A 217 -5.95 -10.43 -3.12
C LYS A 217 -6.19 -10.81 -4.57
N VAL A 218 -6.86 -11.93 -4.76
CA VAL A 218 -7.32 -12.40 -6.06
C VAL A 218 -8.81 -12.70 -5.99
N ASP A 219 -9.53 -12.52 -7.10
CA ASP A 219 -11.00 -12.65 -7.10
C ASP A 219 -11.45 -14.11 -6.99
N ASN A 220 -10.62 -15.04 -7.46
CA ASN A 220 -10.90 -16.47 -7.43
C ASN A 220 -9.61 -17.29 -7.58
N TYR A 221 -9.70 -18.58 -7.30
CA TYR A 221 -8.55 -19.48 -7.31
C TYR A 221 -7.85 -19.61 -8.67
N ASN A 222 -8.54 -19.41 -9.80
CA ASN A 222 -7.91 -19.47 -11.11
C ASN A 222 -6.93 -18.33 -11.36
N GLN A 223 -7.06 -17.22 -10.64
CA GLN A 223 -6.15 -16.08 -10.72
C GLN A 223 -4.87 -16.24 -9.88
N LEU A 224 -4.77 -17.27 -9.03
CA LEU A 224 -3.55 -17.55 -8.26
C LEU A 224 -2.33 -17.77 -9.17
N SER A 225 -2.51 -18.36 -10.35
CA SER A 225 -1.43 -18.54 -11.32
C SER A 225 -0.79 -17.21 -11.78
N SER A 226 -1.54 -16.10 -11.74
CA SER A 226 -1.06 -14.78 -12.17
C SER A 226 -0.16 -14.07 -11.14
N ILE A 227 -0.10 -14.60 -9.91
CA ILE A 227 0.70 -14.01 -8.84
C ILE A 227 1.94 -14.85 -8.49
N LYS A 228 2.11 -16.03 -9.08
CA LYS A 228 3.17 -16.99 -8.71
C LYS A 228 4.59 -16.41 -8.85
N GLU A 229 4.86 -15.71 -9.96
CA GLU A 229 6.17 -15.11 -10.23
C GLU A 229 6.43 -13.91 -9.33
N SER A 230 5.42 -13.03 -9.19
CA SER A 230 5.52 -11.88 -8.28
C SER A 230 5.69 -12.30 -6.82
N LEU A 231 5.00 -13.36 -6.39
CA LEU A 231 5.12 -13.89 -5.04
C LEU A 231 6.48 -14.54 -4.83
N ALA A 232 6.96 -15.30 -5.81
CA ALA A 232 8.29 -15.90 -5.76
C ALA A 232 9.36 -14.80 -5.65
N HIS A 233 9.28 -13.77 -6.48
CA HIS A 233 10.19 -12.63 -6.42
C HIS A 233 10.17 -11.90 -5.07
N GLN A 234 9.01 -11.75 -4.42
CA GLN A 234 8.92 -11.06 -3.12
C GLN A 234 9.40 -11.89 -1.94
N THR A 235 9.32 -13.21 -2.04
CA THR A 235 9.67 -14.14 -0.95
C THR A 235 11.08 -14.71 -1.11
N CYS A 236 11.61 -14.66 -2.33
CA CYS A 236 13.00 -14.89 -2.67
C CYS A 236 13.77 -13.61 -2.37
N PHE A 237 14.26 -13.51 -1.14
CA PHE A 237 15.10 -12.38 -0.76
C PHE A 237 16.41 -12.47 -1.52
N VAL A 238 16.55 -11.68 -2.58
CA VAL A 238 17.84 -11.11 -2.89
C VAL A 238 18.14 -10.22 -1.69
N GLN A 239 19.02 -10.67 -0.79
CA GLN A 239 19.81 -9.68 -0.08
C GLN A 239 20.48 -8.90 -1.22
N GLU A 240 20.06 -7.65 -1.44
CA GLU A 240 21.00 -6.68 -1.97
C GLU A 240 22.15 -6.72 -0.98
N LYS A 241 23.14 -7.57 -1.27
CA LYS A 241 24.46 -7.42 -0.71
C LYS A 241 24.74 -5.96 -0.92
N THR A 242 24.94 -5.20 0.16
CA THR A 242 25.49 -3.86 0.10
C THR A 242 26.66 -3.97 -0.85
N THR A 243 26.42 -3.55 -2.10
CA THR A 243 27.46 -3.58 -3.10
C THR A 243 28.38 -2.53 -2.54
N THR A 244 29.52 -2.99 -2.02
CA THR A 244 30.66 -2.13 -1.77
C THR A 244 30.72 -1.25 -2.99
N THR A 245 30.45 0.03 -2.80
CA THR A 245 30.24 1.04 -3.84
C THR A 245 30.98 0.59 -5.10
N PRO A 246 30.29 0.21 -6.20
CA PRO A 246 31.02 -0.01 -7.44
C PRO A 246 31.90 1.23 -7.62
N GLU A 247 33.18 1.03 -7.97
CA GLU A 247 34.08 2.16 -8.20
C GLU A 247 33.29 3.22 -8.98
N PRO A 248 33.36 4.49 -8.54
CA PRO A 248 32.48 5.54 -9.04
C PRO A 248 32.42 5.40 -10.56
N MET A 249 31.20 5.25 -11.10
CA MET A 249 31.02 5.25 -12.54
C MET A 249 31.71 6.52 -13.03
N ASP A 250 32.84 6.37 -13.73
CA ASP A 250 33.65 7.50 -14.19
C ASP A 250 32.86 8.39 -15.16
N GLU A 251 31.69 7.91 -15.62
CA GLU A 251 30.82 8.61 -16.55
C GLU A 251 29.34 8.60 -16.09
N PRO A 252 28.66 9.76 -16.02
CA PRO A 252 27.25 9.84 -15.68
C PRO A 252 26.38 9.09 -16.71
N CYS A 253 25.27 8.50 -16.25
CA CYS A 253 24.51 7.53 -17.04
C CYS A 253 23.94 8.09 -18.35
N GLY A 254 23.62 9.39 -18.44
CA GLY A 254 23.14 9.93 -19.71
C GLY A 254 24.23 10.22 -20.73
N VAL A 255 25.51 10.14 -20.37
CA VAL A 255 26.60 10.22 -21.35
C VAL A 255 26.75 8.88 -22.08
N SER A 256 26.63 7.76 -21.36
CA SER A 256 26.68 6.42 -21.94
C SER A 256 25.38 6.08 -22.67
N ASP A 257 24.22 6.45 -22.10
CA ASP A 257 22.90 6.13 -22.63
C ASP A 257 21.96 7.36 -22.63
N PRO A 258 22.12 8.29 -23.59
CA PRO A 258 21.28 9.48 -23.68
C PRO A 258 19.82 9.11 -23.97
N ALA A 259 18.87 9.79 -23.30
CA ALA A 259 17.45 9.59 -23.55
C ALA A 259 16.61 10.87 -23.51
N ASP A 260 15.50 10.84 -24.26
CA ASP A 260 14.48 11.88 -24.27
C ASP A 260 13.32 11.47 -23.36
N ILE A 261 13.10 12.22 -22.27
CA ILE A 261 12.07 11.93 -21.28
C ILE A 261 10.96 12.98 -21.39
N PHE A 262 9.75 12.51 -21.71
CA PHE A 262 8.57 13.37 -21.84
C PHE A 262 7.57 13.11 -20.73
N PHE A 263 7.36 14.10 -19.85
CA PHE A 263 6.36 14.01 -18.80
C PHE A 263 4.99 14.44 -19.30
N VAL A 264 4.00 13.56 -19.24
CA VAL A 264 2.62 13.88 -19.63
C VAL A 264 1.70 13.62 -18.45
N PHE A 265 1.00 14.65 -17.98
CA PHE A 265 0.03 14.49 -16.90
C PHE A 265 -1.15 15.45 -17.07
N SER A 266 -2.32 15.04 -16.55
CA SER A 266 -3.57 15.81 -16.60
C SER A 266 -3.88 16.38 -15.22
N PRO A 267 -3.67 17.70 -15.00
CA PRO A 267 -4.04 18.34 -13.74
C PRO A 267 -5.53 18.24 -13.40
N ALA A 268 -6.39 18.17 -14.41
CA ALA A 268 -7.83 18.07 -14.23
C ALA A 268 -8.23 16.73 -13.57
N ASN A 269 -7.50 15.66 -13.90
CA ASN A 269 -7.73 14.33 -13.32
C ASN A 269 -7.03 14.17 -11.96
N LEU A 270 -5.89 14.83 -11.77
CA LEU A 270 -5.06 14.71 -10.57
C LEU A 270 -5.51 15.61 -9.41
N GLY A 271 -6.30 16.66 -9.68
CA GLY A 271 -6.63 17.67 -8.67
C GLY A 271 -5.41 18.50 -8.24
N SER A 272 -5.57 19.39 -7.27
CA SER A 272 -4.49 20.28 -6.80
C SER A 272 -3.29 19.51 -6.25
N ASP A 273 -3.57 18.52 -5.41
CA ASP A 273 -2.55 17.83 -4.63
C ASP A 273 -1.79 16.83 -5.50
N GLY A 274 -2.50 16.12 -6.39
CA GLY A 274 -1.88 15.24 -7.38
C GLY A 274 -1.09 16.02 -8.44
N THR A 275 -1.54 17.22 -8.82
CA THR A 275 -0.73 18.11 -9.67
C THR A 275 0.53 18.55 -8.95
N LEU A 276 0.43 18.95 -7.68
CA LEU A 276 1.58 19.40 -6.90
C LEU A 276 2.60 18.27 -6.76
N TRP A 277 2.13 17.06 -6.43
CA TRP A 277 2.97 15.87 -6.37
C TRP A 277 3.66 15.58 -7.71
N ALA A 278 2.92 15.60 -8.81
CA ALA A 278 3.48 15.36 -10.15
C ALA A 278 4.57 16.40 -10.49
N THR A 279 4.33 17.68 -10.22
CA THR A 279 5.34 18.73 -10.47
C THR A 279 6.58 18.57 -9.59
N SER A 280 6.41 18.15 -8.32
CA SER A 280 7.54 17.90 -7.42
C SER A 280 8.34 16.67 -7.84
N PHE A 281 7.67 15.59 -8.25
CA PHE A 281 8.30 14.39 -8.77
C PHE A 281 9.15 14.68 -10.00
N ILE A 282 8.61 15.44 -10.97
CA ILE A 282 9.37 15.87 -12.15
C ILE A 282 10.57 16.70 -11.72
N GLY A 283 10.37 17.67 -10.82
CA GLY A 283 11.43 18.52 -10.29
C GLY A 283 12.57 17.74 -9.62
N LEU A 284 12.28 16.66 -8.91
CA LEU A 284 13.29 15.78 -8.31
C LEU A 284 13.99 14.90 -9.36
N THR A 285 13.24 14.41 -10.35
CA THR A 285 13.78 13.56 -11.42
C THR A 285 14.80 14.33 -12.25
N VAL A 286 14.50 15.58 -12.63
CA VAL A 286 15.42 16.42 -13.41
C VAL A 286 16.62 16.93 -12.61
N ASP A 287 16.55 16.90 -11.28
CA ASP A 287 17.60 17.38 -10.36
C ASP A 287 18.58 16.29 -9.94
N THR A 288 18.33 15.05 -10.34
CA THR A 288 19.22 13.94 -10.03
C THR A 288 20.51 14.11 -10.84
N GLU A 289 21.67 14.13 -10.16
CA GLU A 289 22.97 14.40 -10.78
C GLU A 289 23.28 13.45 -11.95
N ASP A 290 22.91 12.18 -11.81
CA ASP A 290 23.13 11.18 -12.86
C ASP A 290 22.28 11.44 -14.12
N LEU A 291 21.11 12.07 -13.95
CA LEU A 291 20.15 12.30 -15.02
C LEU A 291 20.25 13.72 -15.61
N ASN A 292 21.05 14.61 -15.03
CA ASN A 292 21.17 16.00 -15.52
C ASN A 292 22.15 16.15 -16.71
N GLN A 293 22.87 15.07 -17.06
CA GLN A 293 23.81 15.02 -18.18
C GLN A 293 23.31 14.02 -19.21
N GLY A 294 23.15 14.46 -20.46
CA GLY A 294 22.80 13.60 -21.60
C GLY A 294 21.32 13.22 -21.75
N PHE A 295 20.46 13.57 -20.78
CA PHE A 295 19.01 13.48 -20.93
C PHE A 295 18.39 14.82 -21.35
N ARG A 296 17.32 14.75 -22.16
CA ARG A 296 16.48 15.91 -22.50
C ARG A 296 15.09 15.73 -21.94
N TYR A 297 14.47 16.82 -21.52
CA TYR A 297 13.19 16.78 -20.81
C TYR A 297 12.12 17.62 -21.49
N GLY A 298 11.00 16.99 -21.82
CA GLY A 298 9.77 17.63 -22.26
C GLY A 298 8.68 17.48 -21.22
N GLY A 299 7.69 18.36 -21.24
CA GLY A 299 6.56 18.30 -20.33
C GLY A 299 5.28 18.80 -20.98
N LEU A 300 4.24 17.97 -21.02
CA LEU A 300 2.93 18.36 -21.54
C LEU A 300 1.89 18.36 -20.41
N VAL A 301 1.27 19.53 -20.21
CA VAL A 301 0.26 19.77 -19.16
C VAL A 301 -1.08 20.02 -19.83
N TRP A 302 -1.90 18.98 -19.98
CA TRP A 302 -3.17 19.11 -20.72
C TRP A 302 -4.26 19.75 -19.85
N PHE A 303 -4.60 21.04 -20.09
CA PHE A 303 -5.97 21.65 -20.01
C PHE A 303 -6.03 23.20 -20.05
N LEU A 304 -5.04 23.92 -20.57
CA LEU A 304 -5.21 25.35 -20.88
C LEU A 304 -5.08 25.56 -22.39
N PRO A 305 -5.98 26.32 -23.03
CA PRO A 305 -5.89 26.62 -24.47
C PRO A 305 -4.55 27.25 -24.88
N ASP A 306 -3.82 27.83 -23.91
CA ASP A 306 -2.57 28.57 -24.12
C ASP A 306 -1.36 27.98 -23.35
N ASP A 307 -1.49 26.82 -22.68
CA ASP A 307 -0.37 26.18 -21.95
C ASP A 307 0.05 24.90 -22.68
N ALA A 308 0.85 25.07 -23.74
CA ALA A 308 1.33 23.99 -24.60
C ALA A 308 2.39 23.09 -23.93
N GLY A 309 2.60 23.21 -22.60
CA GLY A 309 3.72 22.56 -21.94
C GLY A 309 5.07 23.17 -22.35
N PHE A 310 6.10 22.34 -22.44
CA PHE A 310 7.42 22.68 -22.95
C PHE A 310 8.02 21.48 -23.68
N ASN A 311 8.78 21.75 -24.74
CA ASN A 311 9.42 20.72 -25.57
C ASN A 311 10.78 20.31 -25.00
N LEU A 312 11.36 19.21 -25.50
CA LEU A 312 12.65 18.65 -25.08
C LEU A 312 13.80 19.68 -25.06
N ASP A 313 13.77 20.64 -25.99
CA ASP A 313 14.82 21.66 -26.14
C ASP A 313 14.43 23.03 -25.55
N ALA A 314 13.29 23.12 -24.84
CA ALA A 314 12.79 24.39 -24.32
C ALA A 314 13.62 24.93 -23.13
N TYR A 315 14.30 24.04 -22.41
CA TYR A 315 15.14 24.39 -21.27
C TYR A 315 16.41 23.54 -21.29
N SER A 316 17.56 24.21 -21.24
CA SER A 316 18.87 23.56 -21.13
C SER A 316 19.37 23.42 -19.69
N THR A 317 18.57 23.86 -18.70
CA THR A 317 18.92 23.81 -17.28
C THR A 317 17.77 23.24 -16.45
N VAL A 318 18.13 22.46 -15.44
CA VAL A 318 17.23 21.93 -14.40
C VAL A 318 16.40 23.06 -13.78
N GLU A 319 17.06 24.17 -13.50
CA GLU A 319 16.45 25.37 -12.92
C GLU A 319 15.40 25.99 -13.86
N GLY A 320 15.62 25.98 -15.19
CA GLY A 320 14.64 26.42 -16.17
C GLY A 320 13.37 25.56 -16.17
N ILE A 321 13.54 24.24 -16.06
CA ILE A 321 12.43 23.28 -15.99
C ILE A 321 11.65 23.45 -14.69
N LYS A 322 12.33 23.55 -13.54
CA LYS A 322 11.70 23.78 -12.22
C LYS A 322 10.90 25.09 -12.21
N ASN A 323 11.50 26.20 -12.66
CA ASN A 323 10.83 27.49 -12.74
C ASN A 323 9.61 27.45 -13.66
N ARG A 324 9.68 26.72 -14.78
CA ARG A 324 8.53 26.51 -15.66
C ARG A 324 7.40 25.75 -14.97
N LEU A 325 7.71 24.66 -14.28
CA LEU A 325 6.72 23.87 -13.53
C LEU A 325 6.07 24.70 -12.42
N GLU A 326 6.83 25.59 -11.76
CA GLU A 326 6.31 26.50 -10.74
C GLU A 326 5.46 27.64 -11.32
N SER A 327 5.86 28.23 -12.45
CA SER A 327 5.07 29.28 -13.12
C SER A 327 3.67 28.79 -13.56
N SER A 328 3.52 27.50 -13.84
CA SER A 328 2.23 26.87 -14.14
C SER A 328 1.26 26.88 -12.93
N LYS A 329 1.79 26.99 -11.69
CA LYS A 329 1.01 27.13 -10.46
C LYS A 329 0.37 28.53 -10.37
N GLU A 330 1.05 29.58 -10.83
CA GLU A 330 0.57 30.97 -10.82
C GLU A 330 -0.50 31.24 -11.88
N ILE A 331 -0.39 30.64 -13.06
CA ILE A 331 -1.36 30.81 -14.16
C ILE A 331 -2.76 30.35 -13.72
N LYS A 332 -2.84 29.34 -12.84
CA LYS A 332 -4.10 28.85 -12.26
C LYS A 332 -4.76 29.85 -11.32
N SER A 333 -4.00 30.63 -10.53
CA SER A 333 -4.58 31.61 -9.58
C SER A 333 -5.14 32.85 -10.29
N LYS A 334 -4.45 33.32 -11.34
CA LYS A 334 -4.83 34.49 -12.14
C LYS A 334 -5.99 34.20 -13.11
N ASN A 335 -6.07 32.99 -13.68
CA ASN A 335 -7.18 32.61 -14.56
C ASN A 335 -8.45 32.20 -13.80
N TRP A 336 -8.34 31.59 -12.61
CA TRP A 336 -9.51 31.31 -11.76
C TRP A 336 -10.22 32.60 -11.33
N SER A 337 -9.44 33.60 -10.91
CA SER A 337 -9.96 34.92 -10.50
C SER A 337 -10.54 35.75 -11.66
N ARG A 338 -10.00 35.61 -12.89
CA ARG A 338 -10.59 36.22 -14.10
C ARG A 338 -11.89 35.52 -14.56
N ARG A 339 -11.96 34.18 -14.44
CA ARG A 339 -13.12 33.39 -14.85
C ARG A 339 -14.30 33.50 -13.89
N SER A 340 -14.05 33.78 -12.60
CA SER A 340 -15.11 34.16 -11.64
C SER A 340 -15.65 35.56 -11.96
N ARG A 341 -14.77 36.56 -12.17
CA ARG A 341 -15.17 37.94 -12.49
C ARG A 341 -15.96 38.06 -13.80
N ARG A 342 -15.60 37.30 -14.86
CA ARG A 342 -16.37 37.28 -16.12
C ARG A 342 -17.74 36.58 -16.00
N ARG A 343 -17.93 35.71 -15.00
CA ARG A 343 -19.20 35.02 -14.76
C ARG A 343 -20.19 35.93 -14.03
N ASP A 344 -19.69 36.79 -13.16
CA ASP A 344 -20.49 37.76 -12.40
C ASP A 344 -20.91 38.98 -13.24
N SER A 345 -20.29 39.19 -14.41
CA SER A 345 -20.61 40.29 -15.35
C SER A 345 -21.58 39.90 -16.47
N LEU A 346 -22.11 38.67 -16.49
CA LEU A 346 -23.07 38.22 -17.52
C LEU A 346 -24.52 38.48 -17.06
N PRO A 347 -25.41 38.98 -17.96
CA PRO A 347 -26.82 39.16 -17.65
C PRO A 347 -27.47 37.82 -17.24
N PRO A 348 -28.48 37.84 -16.33
CA PRO A 348 -29.00 36.65 -15.66
C PRO A 348 -29.56 35.57 -16.59
N GLU A 349 -29.85 35.90 -17.85
CA GLU A 349 -30.47 35.01 -18.85
C GLU A 349 -29.50 33.99 -19.49
N VAL A 350 -28.18 34.15 -19.34
CA VAL A 350 -27.16 33.20 -19.89
C VAL A 350 -26.55 32.28 -18.81
N ARG A 351 -27.05 32.35 -17.56
CA ARG A 351 -26.62 31.43 -16.50
C ARG A 351 -27.32 30.07 -16.65
N VAL A 352 -26.69 29.13 -17.35
CA VAL A 352 -27.18 27.73 -17.41
C VAL A 352 -26.84 27.01 -16.09
N PRO A 353 -27.82 26.45 -15.36
CA PRO A 353 -27.55 25.65 -14.18
C PRO A 353 -27.14 24.23 -14.58
N ILE A 354 -25.97 23.78 -14.14
CA ILE A 354 -25.59 22.36 -14.29
C ILE A 354 -26.31 21.58 -13.17
N HIS A 355 -27.34 20.82 -13.55
CA HIS A 355 -27.90 19.77 -12.70
C HIS A 355 -26.97 18.54 -12.74
N VAL A 356 -26.09 18.43 -11.74
CA VAL A 356 -25.52 17.14 -11.36
C VAL A 356 -26.48 16.53 -10.34
N LYS A 357 -27.16 15.43 -10.71
CA LYS A 357 -27.89 14.58 -9.75
C LYS A 357 -26.85 13.91 -8.84
N SER A 358 -26.77 14.34 -7.58
CA SER A 358 -26.11 13.56 -6.52
C SER A 358 -27.13 12.61 -5.88
N PRO A 359 -26.75 11.36 -5.53
CA PRO A 359 -27.54 10.54 -4.62
C PRO A 359 -27.46 11.13 -3.20
N SER A 360 -28.59 11.64 -2.74
CA SER A 360 -29.12 11.64 -1.36
C SER A 360 -28.13 11.45 -0.20
N SER A 361 -27.50 12.53 0.27
CA SER A 361 -26.97 12.63 1.65
C SER A 361 -27.08 14.03 2.26
N LEU A 362 -28.05 14.83 1.80
CA LEU A 362 -28.27 16.22 2.25
C LEU A 362 -29.64 16.40 2.92
N LEU A 363 -29.90 15.67 4.00
CA LEU A 363 -30.92 16.07 4.99
C LEU A 363 -30.42 16.07 6.45
N LEU A 364 -29.18 15.65 6.74
CA LEU A 364 -28.57 15.82 8.08
C LEU A 364 -27.70 17.09 8.23
N GLY A 365 -27.25 17.72 7.14
CA GLY A 365 -26.34 18.88 7.20
C GLY A 365 -26.99 20.22 7.57
N ARG A 366 -28.31 20.39 7.36
CA ARG A 366 -29.02 21.65 7.64
C ARG A 366 -29.54 21.79 9.08
N ARG A 367 -29.54 20.72 9.89
CA ARG A 367 -29.84 20.81 11.32
C ARG A 367 -28.62 21.07 12.21
N LEU A 368 -27.40 20.80 11.73
CA LEU A 368 -26.16 21.03 12.50
C LEU A 368 -25.64 22.48 12.41
N LEU A 369 -25.97 23.23 11.34
CA LEU A 369 -25.50 24.61 11.18
C LEU A 369 -26.27 25.62 12.05
N ASN A 370 -27.52 25.33 12.43
CA ASN A 370 -28.31 26.16 13.35
C ASN A 370 -28.04 25.89 14.84
N PHE A 371 -27.32 24.80 15.17
CA PHE A 371 -26.93 24.49 16.55
C PHE A 371 -25.65 25.22 16.96
N LYS A 372 -24.67 25.35 16.05
CA LYS A 372 -23.40 26.04 16.30
C LYS A 372 -23.56 27.55 16.55
N THR A 373 -24.43 28.23 15.82
CA THR A 373 -24.68 29.67 15.98
C THR A 373 -25.45 30.01 17.26
N LYS A 374 -26.39 29.16 17.70
CA LYS A 374 -27.11 29.35 18.98
C LYS A 374 -26.24 29.04 20.20
N TRP A 375 -25.34 28.05 20.12
CA TRP A 375 -24.37 27.76 21.20
C TRP A 375 -23.32 28.86 21.37
N GLN A 376 -22.80 29.43 20.28
CA GLN A 376 -21.84 30.54 20.35
C GLN A 376 -22.47 31.82 20.92
N LEU A 377 -23.74 32.10 20.61
CA LEU A 377 -24.47 33.24 21.19
C LEU A 377 -24.85 33.03 22.67
N TRP A 378 -25.02 31.79 23.12
CA TRP A 378 -25.24 31.47 24.54
C TRP A 378 -23.94 31.61 25.36
N LEU A 379 -22.81 31.09 24.86
CA LEU A 379 -21.49 31.21 25.49
C LEU A 379 -21.01 32.67 25.63
N LEU A 380 -21.29 33.52 24.64
CA LEU A 380 -20.95 34.95 24.70
C LEU A 380 -21.84 35.74 25.68
N ARG A 381 -23.07 35.26 25.94
CA ARG A 381 -23.97 35.87 26.95
C ARG A 381 -23.66 35.43 28.37
N THR A 382 -23.24 34.18 28.60
CA THR A 382 -22.82 33.70 29.93
C THR A 382 -21.46 34.23 30.37
N PHE A 383 -20.51 34.43 29.44
CA PHE A 383 -19.21 35.06 29.75
C PHE A 383 -19.33 36.55 30.16
N ARG A 384 -20.32 37.27 29.61
CA ARG A 384 -20.56 38.68 29.96
C ARG A 384 -21.23 38.85 31.34
N TYR A 385 -21.89 37.81 31.85
CA TYR A 385 -22.52 37.81 33.17
C TYR A 385 -21.53 37.39 34.28
N LEU A 386 -20.51 36.58 33.97
CA LEU A 386 -19.48 36.14 34.94
C LEU A 386 -18.37 37.17 35.19
N LEU A 387 -18.20 38.19 34.34
CA LEU A 387 -17.17 39.23 34.48
C LEU A 387 -17.63 40.49 35.24
N LEU A 388 -18.89 40.56 35.67
CA LEU A 388 -19.45 41.72 36.37
C LEU A 388 -19.89 41.44 37.82
N THR A 389 -19.68 40.22 38.33
CA THR A 389 -19.90 39.91 39.74
C THR A 389 -18.77 39.01 40.22
N GLN A 390 -17.82 39.58 40.96
CA GLN A 390 -17.36 39.12 42.27
C GLN A 390 -16.16 39.99 42.73
N PRO A 391 -16.07 40.31 44.03
CA PRO A 391 -15.33 41.44 44.53
C PRO A 391 -13.86 41.10 44.87
N THR A 392 -13.06 42.15 44.91
CA THR A 392 -11.71 42.18 45.48
C THR A 392 -11.69 41.71 46.92
N LYS A 393 -10.72 40.85 47.29
CA LYS A 393 -9.74 41.10 48.37
C LYS A 393 -8.83 39.89 48.65
N VAL A 394 -7.54 40.25 48.72
CA VAL A 394 -6.35 39.66 49.37
C VAL A 394 -5.96 38.24 48.96
#